data_AF-A0AA38F9L4-F1
#
_entry.id   AF-A0AA38F9L4-F1
#
_cell.length_a   1.000
_cell.length_b   1.000
_cell.length_c   1.000
_cell.angle_alpha   90.00
_cell.angle_beta   90.00
_cell.angle_gamma   90.00
#
_symmetry.space_group_name_H-M   'P 1'
#
loop_
_entity.id
_entity.type
_entity.pdbx_description
1 polymer ?
#
loop_
_entity_poly.entity_id
_entity_poly.type
_entity_poly.pdbx_seq_one_letter_code
_entity_poly.pdbx_strand_id
1 'polypeptide(L)' 'VTSAPGKVLITGAYLILEKPNPGIVLTTTARFYAIVKPLRNSIDSGSWAW' A
#
# COMPACT_ATOMS: atom_id res chain seq x y z
N VAL A 1 4.46 -11.12 -1.97
CA VAL A 1 3.59 -10.09 -2.60
C VAL A 1 2.66 -9.55 -1.54
N THR A 2 2.50 -8.23 -1.43
CA THR A 2 1.59 -7.58 -0.48
C THR A 2 0.68 -6.59 -1.22
N SER A 3 -0.47 -6.23 -0.63
CA SER A 3 -1.38 -5.25 -1.23
C SER A 3 -2.11 -4.40 -0.19
N ALA A 4 -2.43 -3.16 -0.56
CA ALA A 4 -3.19 -2.22 0.25
C ALA A 4 -4.32 -1.57 -0.56
N PRO A 5 -5.55 -1.45 -0.01
CA PRO A 5 -6.66 -0.79 -0.68
C PRO A 5 -6.49 0.73 -0.68
N GLY A 6 -7.00 1.41 -1.71
CA GLY A 6 -7.19 2.86 -1.68
C GLY A 6 -8.27 3.27 -0.68
N LYS A 7 -8.36 4.57 -0.37
CA LYS A 7 -9.41 5.14 0.48
C LYS A 7 -10.09 6.31 -0.23
N VAL A 8 -11.39 6.49 -0.01
CA VAL A 8 -12.17 7.59 -0.59
C VAL A 8 -13.03 8.23 0.48
N LEU A 9 -12.99 9.57 0.54
CA LEU A 9 -13.88 10.38 1.36
C LEU A 9 -15.24 10.48 0.66
N ILE A 10 -16.29 9.95 1.29
CA ILE A 10 -17.65 9.96 0.75
C ILE A 10 -18.39 11.24 1.12
N THR A 11 -18.13 11.76 2.32
CA THR A 11 -18.77 12.99 2.82
C THR A 11 -17.84 13.75 3.76
N GLY A 12 -18.11 15.04 3.94
CA GLY A 12 -17.35 15.95 4.78
C GLY A 12 -16.35 16.83 4.02
N ALA A 13 -16.02 16.50 2.76
CA ALA A 13 -15.20 17.31 1.84
C ALA A 13 -14.11 18.15 2.55
N TYR A 14 -14.18 19.48 2.45
CA TYR A 14 -13.31 20.40 3.20
C TYR A 14 -13.83 20.76 4.59
N LEU A 15 -15.11 20.49 4.89
CA LEU A 15 -15.70 20.75 6.20
C LEU A 15 -15.00 19.96 7.32
N ILE A 16 -14.44 18.79 7.00
CA ILE A 16 -13.63 17.99 7.94
C ILE A 16 -12.41 18.73 8.51
N LEU A 17 -11.95 19.79 7.85
CA LEU A 17 -10.85 20.61 8.34
C LEU A 17 -11.25 21.42 9.58
N GLU A 18 -12.54 21.64 9.80
CA GLU A 18 -13.08 22.41 10.91
C GLU A 18 -13.94 21.55 11.84
N LYS A 19 -13.76 21.71 13.15
CA LYS A 19 -14.59 21.04 14.15
C LYS A 19 -15.96 21.76 14.23
N PRO A 20 -17.08 21.03 14.40
CA PRO A 20 -17.19 19.63 14.81
C PRO A 20 -17.59 18.68 13.66
N ASN A 21 -17.10 18.87 12.43
CA ASN A 21 -17.63 18.16 11.25
C ASN A 21 -16.86 16.85 10.95
N PRO A 22 -17.35 15.65 11.33
CA PRO A 22 -16.71 14.40 10.94
C PRO A 22 -16.96 14.09 9.45
N GLY A 23 -15.97 13.49 8.79
CA GLY A 23 -16.13 12.88 7.47
C GLY A 23 -16.20 11.35 7.55
N ILE A 24 -16.73 10.72 6.50
CA ILE A 24 -16.77 9.25 6.38
C ILE A 24 -15.86 8.83 5.23
N VAL A 25 -14.94 7.90 5.53
CA VAL A 25 -14.01 7.33 4.55
C VAL A 25 -14.27 5.85 4.40
N LEU A 26 -14.33 5.37 3.16
CA LEU A 26 -14.45 3.95 2.83
C LEU A 26 -13.20 3.44 2.12
N THR A 27 -12.97 2.14 2.26
CA THR A 27 -11.95 1.44 1.47
C THR A 27 -12.47 1.20 0.06
N THR A 28 -11.56 1.18 -0.90
CA THR A 28 -11.89 0.88 -2.30
C THR A 28 -11.41 -0.52 -2.68
N THR A 29 -12.03 -1.08 -3.71
CA THR A 29 -11.61 -2.36 -4.31
C THR A 29 -10.37 -2.23 -5.18
N ALA A 30 -10.01 -1.01 -5.62
CA ALA A 30 -8.73 -0.73 -6.27
C ALA A 30 -7.58 -0.85 -5.25
N ARG A 31 -6.58 -1.67 -5.57
CA ARG A 31 -5.47 -1.99 -4.65
C ARG A 31 -4.12 -1.69 -5.28
N PHE A 32 -3.21 -1.22 -4.46
CA PHE A 32 -1.79 -1.10 -4.79
C PHE A 32 -1.09 -2.40 -4.40
N TYR A 33 -0.27 -2.94 -5.29
CA TYR A 33 0.48 -4.18 -5.07
C TYR A 33 1.97 -3.91 -5.01
N ALA A 34 2.64 -4.53 -4.05
CA ALA A 34 4.09 -4.50 -3.92
C ALA A 34 4.65 -5.93 -3.96
N ILE A 35 5.69 -6.12 -4.78
CA ILE A 35 6.41 -7.39 -4.89
C ILE A 35 7.86 -7.12 -4.53
N VAL A 36 8.31 -7.70 -3.42
CA VAL A 36 9.72 -7.71 -3.05
C VAL A 36 10.35 -8.96 -3.65
N LYS A 37 11.39 -8.78 -4.47
CA LYS A 37 12.24 -9.87 -4.96
C LYS A 37 13.52 -9.90 -4.13
N PRO A 38 14.06 -11.08 -3.79
CA PRO A 38 15.37 -11.17 -3.17
C PRO A 38 16.43 -10.63 -4.13
N LEU A 39 17.36 -9.81 -3.62
CA LEU A 39 18.43 -9.20 -4.41
C LEU A 39 19.50 -10.21 -4.87
N ARG A 40 19.63 -11.32 -4.14
CA ARG A 40 20.48 -12.45 -4.50
C ARG A 40 19.55 -13.60 -4.86
N ASN A 41 19.57 -14.04 -6.13
CA ASN A 41 19.35 -15.45 -6.39
C ASN A 41 20.37 -16.17 -5.52
N SER A 42 19.91 -17.11 -4.68
CA SER A 42 20.75 -18.01 -3.89
C SER A 42 22.12 -18.15 -4.54
N ILE A 43 23.18 -17.65 -3.88
CA ILE A 43 24.55 -17.98 -4.27
C ILE A 43 24.53 -19.50 -4.32
N ASP A 44 24.64 -20.04 -5.54
CA ASP A 44 24.65 -21.48 -5.72
C ASP A 44 25.80 -22.00 -4.86
N SER A 45 25.54 -23.01 -4.01
CA SER A 45 26.51 -23.46 -3.01
C SER A 45 27.80 -24.03 -3.64
N GLY A 46 27.94 -23.99 -4.99
CA GLY A 46 29.13 -24.32 -5.77
C GLY A 46 29.58 -23.25 -6.79
N SER A 47 29.10 -22.00 -6.71
CA SER A 47 29.59 -20.94 -7.61
C SER A 47 31.01 -20.51 -7.23
N TRP A 48 31.98 -20.94 -8.04
CA TRP A 48 33.42 -20.68 -7.92
C TRP A 48 33.86 -19.29 -8.39
N ALA A 49 32.91 -18.39 -8.68
CA ALA A 49 33.19 -16.98 -8.83
C ALA A 49 33.25 -16.34 -7.44
N TRP A 50 34.47 -16.26 -6.91
CA TRP A 50 34.81 -15.40 -5.77
C TRP A 50 34.54 -13.94 -6.11
#